data_AF-A0A354HJ82-F1
#
_entry.id   AF-A0A354HJ82-F1
#
_cell.length_a   1.000
_cell.length_b   1.000
_cell.length_c   1.000
_cell.angle_alpha   90.00
_cell.angle_beta   90.00
_cell.angle_gamma   90.00
#
_symmetry.space_group_name_H-M   'P 1'
#
loop_
_entity.id
_entity.type
_entity.pdbx_description
1 polymer ?
#
loop_
_entity_poly.entity_id
_entity_poly.type
_entity_poly.pdbx_seq_one_letter_code
_entity_poly.pdbx_strand_id
1 'polypeptide(L)'
;MNFMDFFWMNHRPGIFFAVELGALATVPVMMILFRKENSRIGSKERITVNDMLPTFFLLIMVAALITASFIPDAPSLINGIICCSLALLLMFIQTVRTGKPERAISAVRNLDFETLGLLLGLFVVIGGLTEVGVIHDFADFIVKTGSRSIFLLYSVIVWGSVLISAFVDNIPYVATMLPVLTLVTESLGIEPYLLYFGLLSGATLGGNMTPIGASANIAAVGLLKKEGYEVSFPTFMRIGVPYTLTAVLVGYLYFWFIWA
;
A
#
# COMPACT_ATOMS: atom_id res chain seq x y z
N MET A 1 -16.49 4.28 -7.93
CA MET A 1 -15.36 5.23 -8.02
C MET A 1 -14.64 4.97 -9.32
N ASN A 2 -14.20 6.02 -10.01
CA ASN A 2 -13.35 5.93 -11.21
C ASN A 2 -11.98 6.57 -10.92
N PHE A 3 -11.07 6.52 -11.89
CA PHE A 3 -9.73 7.09 -11.74
C PHE A 3 -9.72 8.60 -11.44
N MET A 4 -10.72 9.38 -11.86
CA MET A 4 -10.77 10.81 -11.55
C MET A 4 -11.02 11.09 -10.07
N ASP A 5 -11.68 10.17 -9.34
CA ASP A 5 -11.87 10.30 -7.88
C ASP A 5 -10.54 10.31 -7.11
N PHE A 6 -9.46 9.81 -7.72
CA PHE A 6 -8.11 9.93 -7.18
C PHE A 6 -7.66 11.39 -7.04
N PHE A 7 -8.03 12.23 -8.00
CA PHE A 7 -7.71 13.66 -8.01
C PHE A 7 -8.82 14.49 -7.35
N TRP A 8 -10.08 14.21 -7.68
CA TRP A 8 -11.22 15.00 -7.25
C TRP A 8 -12.41 14.10 -6.96
N MET A 9 -12.86 14.08 -5.70
CA MET A 9 -13.94 13.21 -5.25
C MET A 9 -14.95 14.04 -4.45
N ASN A 10 -16.24 13.93 -4.76
CA ASN A 10 -17.31 14.70 -4.14
C ASN A 10 -17.06 16.22 -4.10
N HIS A 11 -16.52 16.76 -5.21
CA HIS A 11 -16.12 18.17 -5.34
C HIS A 11 -14.99 18.64 -4.41
N ARG A 12 -14.30 17.71 -3.73
CA ARG A 12 -13.17 17.99 -2.84
C ARG A 12 -11.87 17.41 -3.42
N PRO A 13 -10.71 18.01 -3.10
CA PRO A 13 -9.41 17.44 -3.39
C PRO A 13 -9.26 15.99 -2.89
N GLY A 14 -8.90 15.07 -3.79
CA GLY A 14 -8.76 13.64 -3.51
C GLY A 14 -7.44 13.27 -2.81
N ILE A 15 -7.15 11.97 -2.75
CA ILE A 15 -5.96 11.41 -2.08
C ILE A 15 -4.65 11.78 -2.80
N PHE A 16 -4.67 12.05 -4.12
CA PHE A 16 -3.49 12.43 -4.89
C PHE A 16 -2.68 13.54 -4.20
N PHE A 17 -3.33 14.64 -3.84
CA PHE A 17 -2.63 15.79 -3.25
C PHE A 17 -2.10 15.48 -1.84
N ALA A 18 -2.78 14.62 -1.07
CA ALA A 18 -2.29 14.18 0.23
C ALA A 18 -0.94 13.44 0.09
N VAL A 19 -0.84 12.57 -0.93
CA VAL A 19 0.37 11.78 -1.22
C VAL A 19 1.49 12.68 -1.69
N GLU A 20 1.24 13.60 -2.64
CA GLU A 20 2.26 14.52 -3.14
C GLU A 20 2.77 15.48 -2.06
N LEU A 21 1.87 16.05 -1.25
CA LEU A 21 2.26 16.90 -0.12
C LEU A 21 3.06 16.12 0.92
N GLY A 22 2.65 14.89 1.23
CA GLY A 22 3.39 13.99 2.11
C GLY A 22 4.79 13.72 1.58
N ALA A 23 4.92 13.33 0.32
CA ALA A 23 6.19 13.07 -0.34
C ALA A 23 7.12 14.30 -0.31
N LEU A 24 6.61 15.48 -0.71
CA LEU A 24 7.37 16.73 -0.66
C LEU A 24 7.81 17.09 0.76
N ALA A 25 6.96 16.89 1.75
CA ALA A 25 7.29 17.18 3.15
C ALA A 25 8.35 16.23 3.73
N THR A 26 8.53 15.03 3.16
CA THR A 26 9.63 14.15 3.57
C THR A 26 10.99 14.58 3.04
N VAL A 27 11.04 15.40 1.98
CA VAL A 27 12.31 15.81 1.34
C VAL A 27 13.24 16.53 2.33
N PRO A 28 12.81 17.56 3.10
CA PRO A 28 13.66 18.19 4.11
C PRO A 28 14.16 17.21 5.19
N VAL A 29 13.32 16.26 5.60
CA VAL A 29 13.68 15.24 6.61
C VAL A 29 14.79 14.35 6.08
N MET A 30 14.65 13.88 4.83
CA MET A 30 15.67 13.10 4.16
C MET A 30 16.96 13.89 3.97
N MET A 31 16.88 15.17 3.56
CA MET A 31 18.05 16.04 3.47
C MET A 31 18.78 16.19 4.81
N ILE A 32 18.05 16.32 5.93
CA ILE A 32 18.65 16.42 7.26
C ILE A 32 19.27 15.11 7.71
N LEU A 33 18.60 13.98 7.47
CA LEU A 33 19.09 12.64 7.83
C LEU A 33 20.38 12.31 7.09
N PHE A 34 20.42 12.58 5.78
CA PHE A 34 21.55 12.26 4.91
C PHE A 34 22.55 13.42 4.74
N ARG A 35 22.42 14.52 5.50
CA ARG A 35 23.30 15.72 5.36
C ARG A 35 24.81 15.45 5.48
N LYS A 36 25.18 14.35 6.16
CA LYS A 36 26.57 13.95 6.37
C LYS A 36 27.10 13.01 5.28
N GLU A 37 26.20 12.42 4.48
CA GLU A 37 26.52 11.47 3.42
C GLU A 37 26.78 12.22 2.10
N ASN A 38 27.97 12.82 1.96
CA ASN A 38 28.38 13.59 0.77
C ASN A 38 29.31 12.82 -0.17
N SER A 39 29.35 11.49 -0.05
CA SER A 39 30.18 10.64 -0.89
C SER A 39 29.68 10.67 -2.34
N ARG A 40 30.59 10.79 -3.31
CA ARG A 40 30.24 10.73 -4.72
C ARG A 40 29.79 9.30 -5.06
N ILE A 41 28.52 9.14 -5.43
CA ILE A 41 28.00 7.86 -5.91
C ILE A 41 28.62 7.57 -7.28
N GLY A 42 29.57 6.64 -7.31
CA GLY A 42 30.11 6.12 -8.56
C GLY A 42 29.11 5.15 -9.17
N SER A 43 28.33 5.60 -10.17
CA SER A 43 27.54 4.69 -11.02
C SER A 43 28.52 3.88 -11.88
N LYS A 44 28.98 2.74 -11.36
CA LYS A 44 29.94 1.89 -12.06
C LYS A 44 29.30 0.97 -13.10
N GLU A 45 27.99 0.76 -13.06
CA GLU A 45 27.30 -0.08 -14.04
C GLU A 45 26.01 0.59 -14.52
N ARG A 46 26.03 1.13 -15.74
CA ARG A 46 24.79 1.38 -16.48
C ARG A 46 24.34 0.03 -17.04
N ILE A 47 23.33 -0.56 -16.43
CA ILE A 47 22.63 -1.71 -17.02
C ILE A 47 21.99 -1.21 -18.32
N THR A 48 22.42 -1.73 -19.47
CA THR A 48 21.78 -1.39 -20.75
C THR A 48 20.42 -2.08 -20.81
N VAL A 49 19.35 -1.30 -21.03
CA VAL A 49 18.00 -1.85 -21.22
C VAL A 49 17.96 -2.55 -22.57
N ASN A 50 18.15 -3.86 -22.56
CA ASN A 50 18.22 -4.67 -23.78
C ASN A 50 16.83 -5.13 -24.27
N ASP A 51 15.79 -5.06 -23.43
CA ASP A 51 14.43 -5.45 -23.78
C ASP A 51 13.41 -4.46 -23.19
N MET A 52 12.71 -3.73 -24.04
CA MET A 52 11.65 -2.80 -23.65
C MET A 52 10.28 -3.48 -23.55
N LEU A 53 10.16 -4.76 -23.91
CA LEU A 53 8.89 -5.49 -23.87
C LEU A 53 8.22 -5.44 -22.49
N PRO A 54 8.92 -5.66 -21.35
CA PRO A 54 8.31 -5.54 -20.03
C PRO A 54 7.81 -4.12 -19.74
N THR A 55 8.52 -3.10 -20.23
CA THR A 55 8.11 -1.69 -20.06
C THR A 55 6.82 -1.39 -20.82
N PHE A 56 6.70 -1.85 -22.07
CA PHE A 56 5.46 -1.69 -22.84
C PHE A 56 4.29 -2.41 -22.19
N PHE A 57 4.48 -3.64 -21.70
CA PHE A 57 3.44 -4.39 -20.99
C PHE A 57 3.03 -3.71 -19.69
N LEU A 58 3.97 -3.12 -18.95
CA LEU A 58 3.66 -2.32 -17.75
C LEU A 58 2.80 -1.10 -18.11
N LEU A 59 3.15 -0.37 -19.18
CA LEU A 59 2.36 0.78 -19.65
C LEU A 59 0.96 0.37 -20.11
N ILE A 60 0.85 -0.74 -20.85
CA ILE A 60 -0.43 -1.31 -21.28
C ILE A 60 -1.28 -1.70 -20.06
N MET A 61 -0.67 -2.34 -19.06
CA MET A 61 -1.36 -2.71 -17.83
C MET A 61 -1.90 -1.49 -17.11
N VAL A 62 -1.09 -0.44 -16.94
CA VAL A 62 -1.53 0.82 -16.30
C VAL A 62 -2.68 1.45 -17.10
N ALA A 63 -2.55 1.56 -18.43
CA ALA A 63 -3.60 2.10 -19.27
C ALA A 63 -4.90 1.27 -19.22
N ALA A 64 -4.79 -0.06 -19.19
CA ALA A 64 -5.92 -0.97 -19.09
C ALA A 64 -6.65 -0.84 -17.75
N LEU A 65 -5.92 -0.75 -16.63
CA LEU A 65 -6.50 -0.55 -15.31
C LEU A 65 -7.22 0.80 -15.19
N ILE A 66 -6.61 1.87 -15.73
CA ILE A 66 -7.25 3.19 -15.78
C ILE A 66 -8.54 3.11 -16.62
N THR A 67 -8.47 2.50 -17.80
CA THR A 67 -9.64 2.37 -18.69
C THR A 67 -10.75 1.55 -18.04
N ALA A 68 -10.40 0.44 -17.39
CA ALA A 68 -11.35 -0.42 -16.67
C ALA A 68 -12.06 0.33 -15.55
N SER A 69 -11.40 1.28 -14.88
CA SER A 69 -12.02 2.10 -13.82
C SER A 69 -13.14 3.01 -14.31
N PHE A 70 -13.22 3.30 -15.62
CA PHE A 70 -14.29 4.10 -16.22
C PHE A 70 -15.49 3.27 -16.68
N ILE A 71 -15.40 1.94 -16.65
CA ILE A 71 -16.48 1.04 -17.06
C ILE A 71 -17.45 0.87 -15.88
N PRO A 72 -18.72 1.33 -15.99
CA PRO A 72 -19.72 1.08 -14.96
C PRO A 72 -19.98 -0.42 -14.80
N ASP A 73 -20.16 -0.88 -13.56
CA ASP A 73 -20.49 -2.28 -13.21
C ASP A 73 -19.50 -3.33 -13.74
N ALA A 74 -18.24 -2.94 -13.92
CA ALA A 74 -17.19 -3.90 -14.27
C ALA A 74 -17.11 -5.03 -13.22
N PRO A 75 -16.85 -6.28 -13.64
CA PRO A 75 -16.70 -7.40 -12.71
C PRO A 75 -15.68 -7.08 -11.62
N SER A 76 -15.95 -7.47 -10.38
CA SER A 76 -15.04 -7.25 -9.23
C SER A 76 -13.63 -7.85 -9.46
N LEU A 77 -13.55 -8.86 -10.32
CA LEU A 77 -12.32 -9.57 -10.69
C LEU A 77 -11.56 -8.93 -11.86
N ILE A 78 -12.09 -7.86 -12.49
CA ILE A 78 -11.53 -7.33 -13.75
C ILE A 78 -10.07 -6.90 -13.62
N ASN A 79 -9.70 -6.28 -12.49
CA ASN A 79 -8.34 -5.84 -12.21
C ASN A 79 -7.38 -7.04 -12.15
N GLY A 80 -7.80 -8.12 -11.48
CA GLY A 80 -7.04 -9.36 -11.41
C GLY A 80 -6.90 -10.03 -12.77
N ILE A 81 -7.98 -10.08 -13.56
CA ILE A 81 -7.97 -10.66 -14.91
C ILE A 81 -7.01 -9.89 -15.82
N ILE A 82 -7.01 -8.55 -15.79
CA ILE A 82 -6.10 -7.71 -16.58
C ILE A 82 -4.64 -8.03 -16.22
N CYS A 83 -4.29 -8.00 -14.93
CA CYS A 83 -2.92 -8.26 -14.48
C CYS A 83 -2.46 -9.68 -14.83
N CYS A 84 -3.27 -10.71 -14.54
CA CYS A 84 -2.92 -12.10 -14.80
C CYS A 84 -2.82 -12.40 -16.30
N SER A 85 -3.74 -11.90 -17.12
CA SER A 85 -3.72 -12.13 -18.56
C SER A 85 -2.51 -11.49 -19.23
N LEU A 86 -2.16 -10.25 -18.88
CA LEU A 86 -0.98 -9.57 -19.40
C LEU A 86 0.32 -10.23 -18.93
N ALA A 87 0.39 -10.69 -17.68
CA ALA A 87 1.54 -11.44 -17.17
C ALA A 87 1.74 -12.76 -17.94
N LEU A 88 0.67 -13.55 -18.11
CA LEU A 88 0.72 -14.80 -18.87
C LEU A 88 1.11 -14.57 -20.33
N LEU A 89 0.55 -13.54 -20.97
CA LEU A 89 0.88 -13.17 -22.34
C LEU A 89 2.35 -12.75 -22.47
N LEU A 90 2.86 -11.93 -21.55
CA LEU A 90 4.27 -11.52 -21.54
C LEU A 90 5.20 -12.74 -21.36
N MET A 91 4.87 -13.64 -20.43
CA MET A 91 5.63 -14.87 -20.21
C MET A 91 5.64 -15.77 -21.44
N PHE A 92 4.49 -15.89 -22.12
CA PHE A 92 4.39 -16.65 -23.36
C PHE A 92 5.26 -16.04 -24.47
N ILE A 93 5.14 -14.74 -24.72
CA ILE A 93 5.92 -14.03 -25.75
C ILE A 93 7.42 -14.13 -25.46
N GLN A 94 7.84 -13.94 -24.20
CA GLN A 94 9.26 -14.07 -23.84
C GLN A 94 9.77 -15.50 -24.04
N THR A 95 8.96 -16.51 -23.71
CA THR A 95 9.33 -17.91 -23.91
C THR A 95 9.53 -18.23 -25.39
N VAL A 96 8.61 -17.79 -26.25
CA VAL A 96 8.69 -17.98 -27.70
C VAL A 96 9.87 -17.20 -28.31
N ARG A 97 10.07 -15.94 -27.92
CA ARG A 97 11.17 -15.10 -28.47
C ARG A 97 12.55 -15.57 -28.05
N THR A 98 12.69 -16.10 -26.84
CA THR A 98 14.00 -16.49 -26.29
C THR A 98 14.29 -17.98 -26.43
N GLY A 99 13.28 -18.80 -26.73
CA GLY A 99 13.38 -20.25 -26.79
C GLY A 99 13.69 -20.91 -25.44
N LYS A 100 13.60 -20.15 -24.32
CA LYS A 100 14.04 -20.57 -22.99
C LYS A 100 12.84 -20.67 -22.03
N PRO A 101 12.15 -21.83 -21.95
CA PRO A 101 11.03 -22.02 -21.02
C PRO A 101 11.46 -21.89 -19.55
N GLU A 102 12.74 -22.12 -19.27
CA GLU A 102 13.37 -21.93 -17.95
C GLU A 102 13.14 -20.52 -17.38
N ARG A 103 13.07 -19.49 -18.23
CA ARG A 103 12.80 -18.12 -17.78
C ARG A 103 11.38 -17.94 -17.26
N ALA A 104 10.39 -18.56 -17.91
CA ALA A 104 9.02 -18.54 -17.43
C ALA A 104 8.89 -19.32 -16.12
N ILE A 105 9.53 -20.50 -16.03
CA ILE A 105 9.55 -21.30 -14.79
C ILE A 105 10.23 -20.51 -13.65
N SER A 106 11.34 -19.85 -13.93
CA SER A 106 12.02 -18.99 -12.95
C SER A 106 11.14 -17.82 -12.50
N ALA A 107 10.43 -17.17 -13.42
CA ALA A 107 9.50 -16.11 -13.08
C ALA A 107 8.36 -16.58 -12.15
N VAL A 108 7.76 -17.76 -12.40
CA VAL A 108 6.78 -18.35 -11.48
C VAL A 108 7.42 -18.70 -10.14
N ARG A 109 8.63 -19.28 -10.14
CA ARG A 109 9.33 -19.66 -8.90
C ARG A 109 9.73 -18.45 -8.05
N ASN A 110 9.89 -17.28 -8.66
CA ASN A 110 10.18 -16.02 -7.98
C ASN A 110 8.93 -15.32 -7.46
N LEU A 111 7.72 -15.85 -7.70
CA LEU A 111 6.51 -15.35 -7.05
C LEU A 111 6.59 -15.62 -5.54
N ASP A 112 6.14 -14.65 -4.77
CA ASP A 112 6.07 -14.75 -3.31
C ASP A 112 4.82 -15.54 -2.89
N PHE A 113 4.95 -16.87 -2.93
CA PHE A 113 3.89 -17.79 -2.50
C PHE A 113 3.57 -17.70 -1.01
N GLU A 114 4.52 -17.23 -0.19
CA GLU A 114 4.29 -17.02 1.24
C GLU A 114 3.28 -15.89 1.45
N THR A 115 3.45 -14.77 0.75
CA THR A 115 2.49 -13.65 0.78
C THR A 115 1.12 -14.07 0.24
N LEU A 116 1.06 -14.83 -0.87
CA LEU A 116 -0.21 -15.34 -1.40
C LEU A 116 -0.94 -16.27 -0.39
N GLY A 117 -0.19 -17.16 0.26
CA GLY A 117 -0.73 -18.04 1.30
C GLY A 117 -1.21 -17.29 2.54
N LEU A 118 -0.47 -16.26 2.98
CA LEU A 118 -0.86 -15.38 4.08
C LEU A 118 -2.17 -14.64 3.77
N LEU A 119 -2.31 -14.06 2.59
CA LEU A 119 -3.52 -13.37 2.16
C LEU A 119 -4.72 -14.34 2.15
N LEU A 120 -4.56 -15.53 1.59
CA LEU A 120 -5.61 -16.55 1.58
C LEU A 120 -6.04 -16.93 3.00
N GLY A 121 -5.09 -17.25 3.89
CA GLY A 121 -5.38 -17.61 5.27
C GLY A 121 -6.06 -16.48 6.05
N LEU A 122 -5.61 -15.24 5.84
CA LEU A 122 -6.23 -14.08 6.45
C LEU A 122 -7.67 -13.88 5.97
N PHE A 123 -7.95 -13.95 4.67
CA PHE A 123 -9.33 -13.80 4.18
C PHE A 123 -10.27 -14.88 4.75
N VAL A 124 -9.78 -16.11 4.95
CA VAL A 124 -10.53 -17.17 5.64
C VAL A 124 -10.80 -16.80 7.10
N VAL A 125 -9.80 -16.30 7.82
CA VAL A 125 -9.95 -15.85 9.22
C VAL A 125 -10.92 -14.67 9.33
N ILE A 126 -10.80 -13.66 8.46
CA ILE A 126 -11.71 -12.50 8.43
C ILE A 126 -13.14 -12.95 8.14
N GLY A 127 -13.33 -13.86 7.18
CA GLY A 127 -14.63 -14.45 6.89
C GLY A 127 -15.22 -15.13 8.13
N GLY A 128 -14.43 -15.95 8.83
CA GLY A 128 -14.84 -16.58 10.08
C GLY A 128 -15.17 -15.59 11.21
N LEU A 129 -14.34 -14.56 11.40
CA LEU A 129 -14.58 -13.51 12.41
C LEU A 129 -15.81 -12.67 12.11
N THR A 130 -16.12 -12.47 10.82
CA THR A 130 -17.33 -11.76 10.37
C THR A 130 -18.57 -12.58 10.71
N GLU A 131 -18.57 -13.89 10.40
CA GLU A 131 -19.68 -14.80 10.71
C GLU A 131 -19.92 -14.95 12.23
N VAL A 132 -18.86 -14.95 13.05
CA VAL A 132 -18.96 -15.05 14.52
C VAL A 132 -19.37 -13.71 15.16
N GLY A 133 -19.39 -12.60 14.40
CA GLY A 133 -19.79 -11.29 14.89
C GLY A 133 -18.69 -10.51 15.62
N VAL A 134 -17.45 -10.99 15.65
CA VAL A 134 -16.31 -10.31 16.32
C VAL A 134 -16.04 -8.94 15.70
N ILE A 135 -16.26 -8.82 14.38
CA ILE A 135 -16.15 -7.55 13.66
C ILE A 135 -17.16 -6.52 14.17
N HIS A 136 -18.38 -6.97 14.52
CA HIS A 136 -19.41 -6.11 15.11
C HIS A 136 -19.05 -5.69 16.55
N ASP A 137 -18.57 -6.62 17.38
CA ASP A 137 -18.12 -6.31 18.75
C ASP A 137 -16.97 -5.29 18.76
N PHE A 138 -16.04 -5.41 17.80
CA PHE A 138 -14.93 -4.48 17.65
C PHE A 138 -15.38 -3.11 17.15
N ALA A 139 -16.32 -3.06 16.20
CA ALA A 139 -16.96 -1.82 15.76
C ALA A 139 -17.68 -1.13 16.94
N ASP A 140 -18.43 -1.87 17.76
CA ASP A 140 -19.11 -1.37 18.94
C ASP A 140 -18.14 -0.83 20.00
N PHE A 141 -16.98 -1.47 20.19
CA PHE A 141 -15.93 -0.97 21.06
C PHE A 141 -15.37 0.36 20.57
N ILE A 142 -15.11 0.47 19.26
CA ILE A 142 -14.66 1.71 18.62
C ILE A 142 -15.71 2.80 18.76
N VAL A 143 -16.99 2.50 18.53
CA VAL A 143 -18.10 3.45 18.69
C VAL A 143 -18.22 3.90 20.14
N LYS A 144 -18.19 3.00 21.12
CA LYS A 144 -18.23 3.36 22.55
C LYS A 144 -17.09 4.29 22.95
N THR A 145 -15.89 4.05 22.42
CA THR A 145 -14.69 4.84 22.73
C THR A 145 -14.62 6.15 21.93
N GLY A 146 -15.10 6.14 20.68
CA GLY A 146 -15.04 7.24 19.70
C GLY A 146 -16.28 8.12 19.61
N SER A 147 -17.41 7.72 20.21
CA SER A 147 -18.73 8.40 20.15
C SER A 147 -18.72 9.85 20.64
N ARG A 148 -17.66 10.28 21.34
CA ARG A 148 -17.54 11.64 21.85
C ARG A 148 -17.03 12.64 20.82
N SER A 149 -16.31 12.21 19.77
CA SER A 149 -15.76 13.10 18.75
C SER A 149 -15.28 12.37 17.50
N ILE A 150 -15.74 12.81 16.32
CA ILE A 150 -15.25 12.33 15.01
C ILE A 150 -13.73 12.53 14.90
N PHE A 151 -13.18 13.60 15.47
CA PHE A 151 -11.74 13.85 15.52
C PHE A 151 -10.98 12.75 16.27
N LEU A 152 -11.51 12.32 17.41
CA LEU A 152 -10.88 11.28 18.22
C LEU A 152 -10.96 9.93 17.50
N LEU A 153 -12.11 9.61 16.93
CA LEU A 153 -12.29 8.40 16.12
C LEU A 153 -11.31 8.38 14.95
N TYR A 154 -11.25 9.46 14.16
CA TYR A 154 -10.32 9.62 13.05
C TYR A 154 -8.86 9.44 13.49
N SER A 155 -8.46 10.07 14.60
CA SER A 155 -7.11 9.98 15.15
C SER A 155 -6.74 8.58 15.60
N VAL A 156 -7.65 7.87 16.27
CA VAL A 156 -7.45 6.49 16.69
C VAL A 156 -7.27 5.57 15.48
N ILE A 157 -8.08 5.77 14.44
CA ILE A 157 -7.95 5.00 13.20
C ILE A 157 -6.59 5.27 12.56
N VAL A 158 -6.21 6.53 12.31
CA VAL A 158 -4.94 6.84 11.61
C VAL A 158 -3.74 6.31 12.39
N TRP A 159 -3.60 6.69 13.67
CA TRP A 159 -2.41 6.33 14.44
C TRP A 159 -2.41 4.86 14.87
N GLY A 160 -3.58 4.27 15.12
CA GLY A 160 -3.71 2.83 15.30
C GLY A 160 -3.28 2.07 14.06
N SER A 161 -3.70 2.53 12.87
CA SER A 161 -3.28 1.97 11.59
C SER A 161 -1.78 2.06 11.34
N VAL A 162 -1.14 3.18 11.70
CA VAL A 162 0.32 3.32 11.62
C VAL A 162 1.02 2.27 12.49
N LEU A 163 0.58 2.12 13.74
CA LEU A 163 1.19 1.19 14.69
C LEU A 163 1.02 -0.27 14.27
N ILE A 164 -0.18 -0.64 13.82
CA ILE A 164 -0.45 -2.01 13.36
C ILE A 164 0.31 -2.28 12.07
N SER A 165 0.26 -1.36 11.11
CA SER A 165 0.94 -1.54 9.82
C SER A 165 2.46 -1.54 9.92
N ALA A 166 3.03 -0.97 10.98
CA ALA A 166 4.46 -1.11 11.26
C ALA A 166 4.90 -2.57 11.39
N PHE A 167 3.99 -3.52 11.64
CA PHE A 167 4.29 -4.95 11.78
C PHE A 167 3.48 -5.84 10.83
N VAL A 168 2.31 -5.38 10.40
CA VAL A 168 1.38 -6.11 9.54
C VAL A 168 1.35 -5.46 8.17
N ASP A 169 1.43 -6.27 7.11
CA ASP A 169 1.34 -5.76 5.76
C ASP A 169 0.04 -4.96 5.54
N ASN A 170 0.10 -3.95 4.69
CA ASN A 170 -0.99 -3.00 4.52
C ASN A 170 -2.21 -3.62 3.83
N ILE A 171 -2.01 -4.55 2.89
CA ILE A 171 -3.07 -5.28 2.18
C ILE A 171 -3.99 -6.05 3.15
N PRO A 172 -3.48 -7.00 3.97
CA PRO A 172 -4.31 -7.77 4.88
C PRO A 172 -5.00 -6.88 5.93
N TYR A 173 -4.29 -5.86 6.41
CA TYR A 173 -4.82 -4.96 7.41
C TYR A 173 -5.99 -4.11 6.89
N VAL A 174 -5.84 -3.48 5.72
CA VAL A 174 -6.93 -2.68 5.11
C VAL A 174 -8.15 -3.56 4.81
N ALA A 175 -7.94 -4.76 4.27
CA ALA A 175 -9.01 -5.70 4.00
C ALA A 175 -9.83 -6.08 5.25
N THR A 176 -9.18 -6.15 6.42
CA THR A 176 -9.84 -6.45 7.70
C THR A 176 -10.59 -5.23 8.26
N MET A 177 -9.98 -4.05 8.16
CA MET A 177 -10.52 -2.83 8.76
C MET A 177 -11.62 -2.19 7.92
N LEU A 178 -11.65 -2.42 6.62
CA LEU A 178 -12.64 -1.80 5.74
C LEU A 178 -14.08 -2.18 6.15
N PRO A 179 -14.45 -3.46 6.36
CA PRO A 179 -15.77 -3.84 6.87
C PRO A 179 -16.07 -3.26 8.27
N VAL A 180 -15.08 -3.25 9.16
CA VAL A 180 -15.21 -2.65 10.51
C VAL A 180 -15.60 -1.19 10.38
N LEU A 181 -14.89 -0.43 9.56
CA LEU A 181 -15.15 1.00 9.38
C LEU A 181 -16.50 1.26 8.72
N THR A 182 -16.91 0.46 7.74
CA THR A 182 -18.26 0.54 7.15
C THR A 182 -19.32 0.47 8.25
N LEU A 183 -19.26 -0.56 9.10
CA LEU A 183 -20.22 -0.75 10.19
C LEU A 183 -20.19 0.40 11.21
N VAL A 184 -19.00 0.89 11.57
CA VAL A 184 -18.84 2.04 12.47
C VAL A 184 -19.50 3.28 11.87
N THR A 185 -19.28 3.54 10.57
CA THR A 185 -19.81 4.73 9.89
C THR A 185 -21.31 4.68 9.70
N GLU A 186 -21.86 3.49 9.38
CA GLU A 186 -23.30 3.25 9.30
C GLU A 186 -23.99 3.41 10.66
N SER A 187 -23.39 2.87 11.72
CA SER A 187 -23.90 2.99 13.09
C SER A 187 -23.92 4.45 13.59
N LEU A 188 -22.90 5.23 13.23
CA LEU A 188 -22.78 6.64 13.60
C LEU A 188 -23.52 7.60 12.64
N GLY A 189 -24.00 7.13 11.50
CA GLY A 189 -24.63 7.96 10.47
C GLY A 189 -23.70 9.00 9.86
N ILE A 190 -22.40 8.70 9.75
CA ILE A 190 -21.38 9.61 9.19
C ILE A 190 -20.89 9.12 7.84
N GLU A 191 -20.44 10.05 7.00
CA GLU A 191 -19.77 9.73 5.73
C GLU A 191 -18.47 8.94 5.97
N PRO A 192 -18.23 7.81 5.27
CA PRO A 192 -17.12 6.92 5.59
C PRO A 192 -15.76 7.43 5.10
N TYR A 193 -15.75 8.39 4.16
CA TYR A 193 -14.57 8.79 3.42
C TYR A 193 -13.44 9.30 4.31
N LEU A 194 -13.74 10.10 5.34
CA LEU A 194 -12.70 10.59 6.27
C LEU A 194 -11.98 9.43 6.97
N LEU A 195 -12.73 8.42 7.43
CA LEU A 195 -12.14 7.26 8.12
C LEU A 195 -11.43 6.34 7.13
N TYR A 196 -11.95 6.17 5.91
CA TYR A 196 -11.28 5.41 4.86
C TYR A 196 -9.95 6.05 4.46
N PHE A 197 -9.90 7.37 4.27
CA PHE A 197 -8.65 8.07 3.99
C PHE A 197 -7.69 8.03 5.17
N GLY A 198 -8.21 8.10 6.41
CA GLY A 198 -7.41 7.91 7.61
C GLY A 198 -6.76 6.52 7.68
N LEU A 199 -7.55 5.47 7.44
CA LEU A 199 -7.07 4.09 7.35
C LEU A 199 -6.04 3.94 6.22
N LEU A 200 -6.33 4.45 5.02
CA LEU A 200 -5.41 4.37 3.89
C LEU A 200 -4.10 5.07 4.19
N SER A 201 -4.12 6.28 4.77
CA SER A 201 -2.90 7.00 5.13
C SER A 201 -2.08 6.25 6.17
N GLY A 202 -2.70 5.80 7.26
CA GLY A 202 -1.99 5.09 8.32
C GLY A 202 -1.48 3.73 7.88
N ALA A 203 -2.30 2.94 7.18
CA ALA A 203 -1.96 1.59 6.73
C ALA A 203 -0.93 1.60 5.60
N THR A 204 -1.03 2.50 4.61
CA THR A 204 -0.10 2.46 3.47
C THR A 204 1.27 3.04 3.79
N LEU A 205 1.35 3.98 4.73
CA LEU A 205 2.60 4.63 5.11
C LEU A 205 3.24 3.97 6.35
N GLY A 206 2.44 3.42 7.26
CA GLY A 206 2.89 2.83 8.52
C GLY A 206 3.94 1.71 8.35
N GLY A 207 3.75 0.84 7.36
CA GLY A 207 4.69 -0.25 7.04
C GLY A 207 6.13 0.20 6.75
N ASN A 208 6.34 1.46 6.36
CA ASN A 208 7.68 2.01 6.13
C ASN A 208 8.49 2.25 7.41
N MET A 209 7.89 2.15 8.60
CA MET A 209 8.60 2.35 9.87
C MET A 209 9.57 1.22 10.19
N THR A 210 9.27 -0.02 9.77
CA THR A 210 10.05 -1.20 10.15
C THR A 210 10.40 -2.04 8.91
N PRO A 211 11.48 -2.84 8.97
CA PRO A 211 11.86 -3.71 7.86
C PRO A 211 10.86 -4.85 7.61
N ILE A 212 9.97 -5.16 8.56
CA ILE A 212 8.99 -6.25 8.46
C ILE A 212 7.56 -5.76 8.16
N GLY A 213 7.31 -4.44 8.25
CA GLY A 213 5.97 -3.87 8.07
C GLY A 213 5.44 -3.94 6.64
N ALA A 214 6.30 -4.21 5.65
CA ALA A 214 5.91 -4.42 4.26
C ALA A 214 6.80 -5.49 3.61
N SER A 215 6.21 -6.30 2.73
CA SER A 215 6.91 -7.30 1.92
C SER A 215 8.05 -6.69 1.09
N ALA A 216 7.85 -5.47 0.57
CA ALA A 216 8.88 -4.72 -0.15
C ALA A 216 10.12 -4.41 0.71
N ASN A 217 9.95 -4.12 2.00
CA ASN A 217 11.05 -3.82 2.91
C ASN A 217 11.89 -5.07 3.18
N ILE A 218 11.22 -6.22 3.41
CA ILE A 218 11.88 -7.52 3.60
C ILE A 218 12.66 -7.89 2.34
N ALA A 219 12.05 -7.73 1.16
CA ALA A 219 12.71 -8.00 -0.11
C ALA A 219 13.96 -7.12 -0.33
N ALA A 220 13.86 -5.82 -0.03
CA ALA A 220 14.98 -4.90 -0.16
C ALA A 220 16.14 -5.24 0.79
N VAL A 221 15.85 -5.52 2.06
CA VAL A 221 16.86 -5.97 3.05
C VAL A 221 17.46 -7.32 2.65
N GLY A 222 16.63 -8.24 2.14
CA GLY A 222 17.08 -9.54 1.64
C GLY A 222 18.03 -9.42 0.43
N LEU A 223 17.79 -8.47 -0.46
CA LEU A 223 18.66 -8.19 -1.60
C LEU A 223 20.00 -7.60 -1.13
N LEU A 224 19.98 -6.63 -0.21
CA LEU A 224 21.20 -6.07 0.37
C LEU A 224 22.05 -7.15 1.06
N LYS A 225 21.41 -8.04 1.81
CA LYS A 225 22.10 -9.14 2.49
C LYS A 225 22.78 -10.10 1.51
N LYS A 226 22.17 -10.37 0.35
CA LYS A 226 22.79 -11.19 -0.71
C LYS A 226 24.05 -10.55 -1.30
N GLU A 227 24.09 -9.22 -1.37
CA GLU A 227 25.24 -8.44 -1.81
C GLU A 227 26.28 -8.19 -0.69
N GLY A 228 26.07 -8.78 0.50
CA GLY A 228 26.98 -8.66 1.65
C GLY A 228 26.76 -7.41 2.51
N TYR A 229 25.68 -6.65 2.28
CA TYR A 229 25.31 -5.48 3.10
C TYR A 229 24.21 -5.87 4.10
N GLU A 230 24.53 -5.83 5.39
CA GLU A 230 23.54 -6.08 6.45
C GLU A 230 22.93 -4.77 6.98
N VAL A 231 21.60 -4.68 6.96
CA VAL A 231 20.86 -3.56 7.53
C VAL A 231 20.27 -3.99 8.86
N SER A 232 20.76 -3.41 9.96
CA SER A 232 20.19 -3.68 11.28
C SER A 232 18.80 -3.06 11.43
N PHE A 233 17.94 -3.68 12.25
CA PHE A 233 16.59 -3.18 12.52
C PHE A 233 16.58 -1.73 13.03
N PRO A 234 17.43 -1.33 13.99
CA PRO A 234 17.53 0.09 14.41
C PRO A 234 18.01 1.02 13.31
N THR A 235 18.93 0.57 12.43
CA THR A 235 19.40 1.38 11.30
C THR A 235 18.25 1.71 10.36
N PHE A 236 17.41 0.72 10.03
CA PHE A 236 16.23 0.91 9.20
C PHE A 236 15.25 1.89 9.85
N MET A 237 14.87 1.63 11.12
CA MET A 237 13.91 2.47 11.84
C MET A 237 14.37 3.93 11.99
N ARG A 238 15.67 4.17 12.14
CA ARG A 238 16.22 5.53 12.26
C ARG A 238 15.92 6.39 11.04
N ILE A 239 15.73 5.78 9.87
CA ILE A 239 15.36 6.45 8.62
C ILE A 239 13.84 6.35 8.42
N GLY A 240 13.27 5.15 8.57
CA GLY A 240 11.86 4.86 8.31
C GLY A 240 10.90 5.63 9.22
N VAL A 241 11.16 5.69 10.53
CA VAL A 241 10.28 6.37 11.49
C VAL A 241 10.11 7.87 11.20
N PRO A 242 11.17 8.69 11.12
CA PRO A 242 11.00 10.12 10.85
C PRO A 242 10.40 10.38 9.46
N TYR A 243 10.73 9.56 8.47
CA TYR A 243 10.11 9.63 7.14
C TYR A 243 8.60 9.38 7.20
N THR A 244 8.19 8.24 7.76
CA THR A 244 6.78 7.83 7.84
C THR A 244 5.97 8.81 8.67
N LEU A 245 6.43 9.20 9.85
CA LEU A 245 5.68 10.10 10.73
C LEU A 245 5.43 11.45 10.06
N THR A 246 6.38 11.95 9.28
CA THR A 246 6.21 13.19 8.52
C THR A 246 5.16 13.04 7.42
N ALA A 247 5.27 11.98 6.61
CA ALA A 247 4.30 11.71 5.55
C ALA A 247 2.88 11.50 6.09
N VAL A 248 2.74 10.70 7.16
CA VAL A 248 1.46 10.46 7.84
C VAL A 248 0.91 11.73 8.43
N LEU A 249 1.73 12.54 9.12
CA LEU A 249 1.23 13.77 9.75
C LEU A 249 0.67 14.75 8.71
N VAL A 250 1.33 14.88 7.56
CA VAL A 250 0.84 15.72 6.47
C VAL A 250 -0.46 15.17 5.88
N GLY A 251 -0.52 13.85 5.61
CA GLY A 251 -1.75 13.21 5.17
C GLY A 251 -2.89 13.37 6.19
N TYR A 252 -2.59 13.17 7.46
CA TYR A 252 -3.52 13.30 8.58
C TYR A 252 -4.14 14.70 8.65
N LEU A 253 -3.31 15.74 8.60
CA LEU A 253 -3.79 17.12 8.62
C LEU A 253 -4.57 17.44 7.34
N TYR A 254 -4.08 17.02 6.18
CA TYR A 254 -4.76 17.23 4.90
C TYR A 254 -6.17 16.64 4.90
N PHE A 255 -6.33 15.38 5.29
CA PHE A 255 -7.64 14.74 5.32
C PHE A 255 -8.54 15.37 6.37
N TRP A 256 -8.01 15.73 7.54
CA TRP A 256 -8.81 16.45 8.53
C TRP A 256 -9.35 17.78 8.00
N PHE A 257 -8.53 18.62 7.37
CA PHE A 257 -8.97 19.94 6.91
C PHE A 257 -9.85 19.91 5.65
N ILE A 258 -9.71 18.89 4.80
CA ILE A 258 -10.45 18.78 3.55
C ILE A 258 -11.70 17.89 3.67
N TRP A 259 -11.65 16.83 4.48
CA TRP A 259 -12.65 15.76 4.51
C TRP A 259 -13.46 15.67 5.81
N ALA A 260 -13.12 16.41 6.86
CA ALA A 260 -13.97 16.55 8.05
C ALA A 260 -15.16 17.50 7.82
#